data_AF-A0A922MUE0-F1
#
_entry.id   AF-A0A922MUE0-F1
#
_cell.length_a   1.000
_cell.length_b   1.000
_cell.length_c   1.000
_cell.angle_alpha   90.00
_cell.angle_beta   90.00
_cell.angle_gamma   90.00
#
_symmetry.space_group_name_H-M   'P 1'
#
loop_
_entity.id
_entity.type
_entity.pdbx_description
1 polymer ?
#
loop_
_entity_poly.entity_id
_entity_poly.type
_entity_poly.pdbx_seq_one_letter_code
_entity_poly.pdbx_strand_id
1 'polypeptide(L)' 'MAEIKPVSKQVRTYQPTYRLNPKKRFDAEKIEKILKRVVDGELIEIEYSEKVVPDLCISLADIIRNAVKEENYDR' A
#
# COMPACT_ATOMS: atom_id res chain seq x y z
N MET A 1 63.15 -2.36 22.02
CA MET A 1 62.10 -1.40 22.38
C MET A 1 60.94 -1.66 21.44
N ALA A 2 59.82 -2.20 21.93
CA ALA A 2 58.70 -2.61 21.07
C ALA A 2 57.72 -1.44 20.89
N GLU A 3 57.52 -1.02 19.64
CA GLU A 3 56.60 0.07 19.28
C GLU A 3 55.13 -0.40 19.38
N ILE A 4 54.34 0.29 20.21
CA ILE A 4 52.90 0.04 20.35
C ILE A 4 52.20 0.88 19.28
N LYS A 5 51.71 0.24 18.20
CA LYS A 5 50.88 0.91 17.19
C LYS A 5 49.49 1.20 17.76
N PRO A 6 48.97 2.43 17.66
CA PRO A 6 47.66 2.77 18.19
C PRO A 6 46.57 2.07 17.38
N VAL A 7 45.75 1.25 18.06
CA VAL A 7 44.58 0.59 17.47
C VAL A 7 43.53 1.68 17.21
N SER A 8 43.37 2.07 15.94
CA SER A 8 42.34 2.99 15.52
C SER A 8 40.97 2.35 15.76
N LYS A 9 40.22 2.82 16.76
CA LYS A 9 38.81 2.46 16.94
C LYS A 9 38.03 2.96 15.74
N GLN A 10 37.74 2.07 14.78
CA GLN A 10 36.84 2.38 13.67
C GLN A 10 35.46 2.68 14.24
N VAL A 11 35.13 3.96 14.33
CA VAL A 11 33.77 4.42 14.61
C VAL A 11 32.93 4.07 13.38
N ARG A 12 32.11 3.02 13.48
CA ARG A 12 31.12 2.69 12.44
C ARG A 12 30.01 3.74 12.50
N THR A 13 30.14 4.77 11.67
CA THR A 13 29.05 5.71 11.42
C THR A 13 28.00 4.97 10.58
N TYR A 14 26.92 4.50 11.22
CA TYR A 14 25.77 4.01 10.49
C TYR A 14 25.14 5.19 9.74
N GLN A 15 25.28 5.21 8.42
CA GLN A 15 24.55 6.15 7.59
C GLN A 15 23.08 5.75 7.60
N PRO A 16 22.13 6.63 7.98
CA PRO A 16 20.73 6.33 7.84
C PRO A 16 20.39 6.23 6.35
N THR A 17 20.20 5.01 5.86
CA THR A 17 19.73 4.76 4.48
C THR A 17 18.24 5.02 4.41
N TYR A 18 17.86 6.30 4.39
CA TYR A 18 16.52 6.68 3.95
C TYR A 18 16.33 6.16 2.52
N ARG A 19 15.27 5.39 2.31
CA ARG A 19 14.94 4.89 0.97
C ARG A 19 14.32 6.04 0.19
N LEU A 20 15.01 6.49 -0.87
CA LEU A 20 14.46 7.48 -1.82
C LEU A 20 13.34 6.89 -2.68
N ASN A 21 13.38 5.57 -2.93
CA ASN A 21 12.42 4.91 -3.81
C ASN A 21 11.44 4.05 -3.00
N PRO A 22 10.13 4.10 -3.33
CA PRO A 22 9.14 3.20 -2.77
C PRO A 22 9.48 1.75 -3.14
N LYS A 23 9.29 0.82 -2.20
CA LYS A 23 9.41 -0.62 -2.46
C LYS A 23 8.23 -1.12 -3.28
N LYS A 24 7.04 -0.63 -2.98
CA LYS A 24 5.81 -1.00 -3.68
C LYS A 24 5.17 0.24 -4.28
N ARG A 25 5.38 0.42 -5.58
CA ARG A 25 4.74 1.48 -6.35
C ARG A 25 3.29 1.14 -6.62
N PHE A 26 2.47 2.18 -6.76
CA PHE A 26 1.11 2.08 -7.23
C PHE A 26 1.04 1.38 -8.59
N ASP A 27 0.20 0.36 -8.70
CA ASP A 27 -0.06 -0.39 -9.93
C ASP A 27 -1.52 -0.21 -10.34
N ALA A 28 -1.73 0.58 -11.39
CA ALA A 28 -3.07 0.91 -11.89
C ALA A 28 -3.81 -0.32 -12.41
N GLU A 29 -3.13 -1.23 -13.10
CA GLU A 29 -3.75 -2.43 -13.67
C GLU A 29 -4.22 -3.38 -12.57
N LYS A 30 -3.43 -3.49 -11.50
CA LYS A 30 -3.80 -4.29 -10.35
C LYS A 30 -5.04 -3.73 -9.64
N ILE A 31 -5.11 -2.41 -9.47
CA ILE A 31 -6.30 -1.76 -8.89
C ILE A 31 -7.51 -1.91 -9.80
N GLU A 32 -7.36 -1.78 -11.11
CA GLU A 32 -8.48 -1.95 -12.04
C GLU A 32 -9.10 -3.36 -11.91
N LYS A 33 -8.27 -4.40 -11.76
CA LYS A 33 -8.73 -5.78 -11.53
C LYS A 33 -9.46 -5.92 -10.18
N ILE A 34 -8.98 -5.26 -9.13
CA ILE A 34 -9.63 -5.24 -7.82
C ILE A 34 -10.99 -4.55 -7.93
N LEU A 35 -11.06 -3.38 -8.58
CA LEU A 35 -12.29 -2.63 -8.80
C LEU A 35 -13.32 -3.47 -9.54
N LYS A 36 -12.96 -4.07 -10.68
CA LYS A 36 -13.85 -4.94 -11.44
C LYS A 36 -14.38 -6.08 -10.59
N ARG A 37 -13.51 -6.79 -9.86
CA ARG A 37 -13.93 -7.90 -8.99
C ARG A 37 -14.93 -7.46 -7.92
N VAL A 38 -14.68 -6.34 -7.24
CA VAL A 38 -15.54 -5.84 -6.16
C VAL A 38 -16.88 -5.38 -6.73
N VAL A 39 -16.86 -4.60 -7.81
CA VAL A 39 -18.06 -4.06 -8.45
C VAL A 39 -18.91 -5.19 -9.05
N ASP A 40 -18.30 -6.11 -9.80
CA ASP A 40 -19.02 -7.23 -10.40
C ASP A 40 -19.60 -8.17 -9.33
N GLY A 41 -18.86 -8.41 -8.24
CA GLY A 41 -19.32 -9.25 -7.14
C GLY A 41 -20.52 -8.68 -6.39
N GLU A 42 -20.48 -7.39 -6.06
CA GLU A 42 -21.56 -6.74 -5.32
C GLU A 42 -22.78 -6.47 -6.22
N LEU A 43 -22.59 -6.06 -7.48
CA LEU A 43 -23.68 -5.68 -8.36
C LEU A 43 -24.38 -6.87 -9.04
N ILE A 44 -23.80 -8.08 -9.00
CA ILE A 44 -24.43 -9.27 -9.60
C ILE A 44 -25.76 -9.64 -8.94
N GLU A 45 -25.90 -9.41 -7.63
CA GLU A 45 -27.07 -9.85 -6.86
C GLU A 45 -28.10 -8.75 -6.59
N ILE A 46 -27.86 -7.52 -7.08
CA ILE A 46 -28.63 -6.34 -6.66
C ILE A 46 -29.47 -5.79 -7.81
N GLU A 47 -30.78 -5.71 -7.59
CA GLU A 47 -31.69 -4.94 -8.43
C GLU A 47 -31.65 -3.45 -8.08
N TYR A 48 -31.77 -2.59 -9.09
CA TYR A 48 -31.74 -1.14 -8.88
C TYR A 48 -32.92 -0.66 -8.02
N SER A 49 -32.60 0.07 -6.95
CA SER A 49 -33.59 0.69 -6.07
C SER A 49 -33.13 2.06 -5.61
N GLU A 50 -33.89 3.11 -5.95
CA GLU A 50 -33.54 4.51 -5.65
C GLU A 50 -33.27 4.79 -4.16
N LYS A 51 -33.88 4.01 -3.27
CA LYS A 51 -33.73 4.17 -1.81
C LYS A 51 -32.45 3.51 -1.27
N VAL A 52 -31.98 2.44 -1.92
CA VAL A 52 -30.89 1.59 -1.41
C VAL A 52 -29.56 1.96 -2.07
N VAL A 53 -29.59 2.52 -3.27
CA VAL A 53 -28.41 2.92 -4.04
C VAL A 53 -27.48 3.88 -3.28
N PRO A 54 -27.96 4.93 -2.57
CA PRO A 54 -27.06 5.84 -1.86
C PRO A 54 -26.22 5.14 -0.79
N ASP A 55 -26.86 4.28 0.02
CA ASP A 55 -26.19 3.52 1.07
C ASP A 55 -25.23 2.49 0.47
N LEU A 56 -25.62 1.86 -0.65
CA LEU A 56 -24.79 0.92 -1.39
C LEU A 56 -23.53 1.58 -1.96
N CYS A 57 -23.65 2.80 -2.48
CA CYS A 57 -22.49 3.53 -3.01
C CYS A 57 -21.49 3.86 -1.89
N ILE A 58 -21.98 4.18 -0.70
CA ILE A 58 -21.12 4.44 0.46
C ILE A 58 -20.40 3.16 0.88
N SER A 59 -21.13 2.04 1.01
CA SER A 59 -20.52 0.76 1.38
C SER A 59 -19.49 0.29 0.35
N LEU A 60 -19.82 0.38 -0.95
CA LEU A 60 -18.90 0.08 -2.05
C LEU A 60 -17.63 0.93 -1.99
N ALA A 61 -17.76 2.24 -1.74
CA ALA A 61 -16.61 3.13 -1.65
C ALA A 61 -15.68 2.74 -0.50
N ASP A 62 -16.22 2.32 0.64
CA ASP A 62 -15.44 1.87 1.79
C ASP A 62 -14.77 0.51 1.54
N ILE A 63 -15.46 -0.43 0.90
CA ILE A 63 -14.90 -1.73 0.50
C ILE A 63 -13.72 -1.52 -0.46
N ILE A 64 -13.90 -0.70 -1.50
CA ILE A 64 -12.85 -0.36 -2.47
C ILE A 64 -11.66 0.28 -1.75
N ARG A 65 -11.92 1.25 -0.87
CA ARG A 65 -10.86 1.94 -0.12
C ARG A 65 -10.06 0.96 0.73
N ASN A 66 -10.72 0.01 1.39
CA ASN A 66 -10.05 -0.99 2.23
C ASN A 66 -9.23 -1.96 1.38
N ALA A 67 -9.78 -2.45 0.27
CA ALA A 67 -9.05 -3.33 -0.65
C ALA A 67 -7.78 -2.65 -1.22
N VAL A 68 -7.85 -1.35 -1.54
CA VAL A 68 -6.68 -0.59 -1.99
C VAL A 68 -5.65 -0.38 -0.87
N LYS A 69 -6.10 -0.19 0.38
CA LYS A 69 -5.19 -0.07 1.54
C LYS A 69 -4.46 -1.37 1.85
N GLU A 70 -5.12 -2.52 1.69
CA GLU A 70 -4.49 -3.85 1.88
C GLU A 70 -3.33 -4.10 0.92
N GLU A 71 -3.34 -3.44 -0.24
CA GLU A 71 -2.21 -3.47 -1.15
C GLU A 71 -0.99 -2.71 -0.62
N ASN A 72 -1.07 -1.94 0.47
CA ASN A 72 0.09 -1.36 1.16
C ASN A 72 1.08 -0.66 0.20
N TYR A 73 0.56 0.16 -0.71
CA TYR A 73 1.39 0.97 -1.60
C TYR A 73 2.16 2.01 -0.79
N ASP A 74 3.43 2.20 -1.13
CA ASP A 74 4.27 3.23 -0.53
C ASP A 74 3.92 4.60 -1.13
N ARG A 75 4.02 5.66 -0.30
CA ARG A 75 3.77 7.05 -0.69
C ARG A 75 4.92 7.65 -1.49
#